data_AF-A0A966FIW5-F1
#
_entry.id   AF-A0A966FIW5-F1
#
_cell.length_a   1.000
_cell.length_b   1.000
_cell.length_c   1.000
_cell.angle_alpha   90.00
_cell.angle_beta   90.00
_cell.angle_gamma   90.00
#
_symmetry.space_group_name_H-M   'P 1'
#
loop_
_entity.id
_entity.type
_entity.pdbx_description
1 polymer ?
#
loop_
_entity_poly.entity_id
_entity_poly.type
_entity_poly.pdbx_seq_one_letter_code
_entity_poly.pdbx_strand_id
1 'polypeptide(L)'
;MKTKIILFLVLVSPTIFLAQQFPSPPPMSQINNHMMQQQQMMQQQQMMMRMLQNNIQTNEQKLQREETKTSKLNKKINSLNDVLLTLNNELLKTKDTKTQSNIELQKQQDNLNKQVEKTKNEIEKITEKLEVSSKTIEELKSNIEKTKIKLEEKKKEKELKKLEREERKEMKE
;
A
#
# COMPACT_ATOMS: atom_id res chain seq x y z
N MET A 1 -10.19 -50.20 76.54
CA MET A 1 -9.85 -51.11 75.43
C MET A 1 -11.15 -51.43 74.69
N LYS A 2 -11.31 -50.99 73.43
CA LYS A 2 -11.31 -51.85 72.21
C LYS A 2 -12.44 -52.91 72.24
N THR A 3 -13.40 -53.07 71.32
CA THR A 3 -13.77 -52.46 70.02
C THR A 3 -15.03 -53.20 69.49
N LYS A 4 -15.89 -52.51 68.70
CA LYS A 4 -16.72 -52.99 67.54
C LYS A 4 -17.92 -53.93 67.85
N ILE A 5 -19.20 -53.58 67.64
CA ILE A 5 -20.00 -53.23 66.42
C ILE A 5 -20.13 -54.40 65.41
N ILE A 6 -21.39 -54.74 65.07
CA ILE A 6 -22.00 -54.95 63.72
C ILE A 6 -23.28 -55.80 63.97
N LEU A 7 -24.50 -55.26 64.13
CA LEU A 7 -25.30 -54.28 63.38
C LEU A 7 -26.09 -54.92 62.22
N PHE A 8 -27.30 -55.28 62.63
CA PHE A 8 -28.57 -55.54 61.95
C PHE A 8 -28.70 -55.31 60.44
N LEU A 9 -29.37 -56.31 59.87
CA LEU A 9 -29.82 -56.54 58.50
C LEU A 9 -31.08 -55.68 58.22
N VAL A 10 -30.92 -54.58 57.47
CA VAL A 10 -32.01 -53.74 56.90
C VAL A 10 -31.54 -53.33 55.50
N LEU A 11 -31.94 -53.99 54.41
CA LEU A 11 -33.25 -53.89 53.74
C LEU A 11 -33.51 -52.49 53.16
N VAL A 12 -32.61 -51.95 52.32
CA VAL A 12 -32.91 -50.81 51.43
C VAL A 12 -32.06 -50.88 50.14
N SER A 13 -32.76 -51.23 49.04
CA SER A 13 -32.53 -50.77 47.66
C SER A 13 -31.46 -51.40 46.76
N PRO A 14 -31.83 -51.69 45.49
CA PRO A 14 -30.91 -52.19 44.48
C PRO A 14 -29.91 -51.10 44.11
N THR A 15 -28.69 -51.54 43.83
CA THR A 15 -27.61 -50.77 43.23
C THR A 15 -28.07 -50.10 41.93
N ILE A 16 -28.50 -48.84 42.03
CA ILE A 16 -28.59 -47.97 40.85
C ILE A 16 -27.14 -47.68 40.45
N PHE A 17 -26.63 -48.46 39.50
CA PHE A 17 -25.53 -48.06 38.65
C PHE A 17 -25.96 -46.78 37.92
N LEU A 18 -25.65 -45.61 38.50
CA LEU A 18 -25.48 -44.39 37.73
C LEU A 18 -24.22 -44.59 36.89
N ALA A 19 -24.36 -45.32 35.78
CA ALA A 19 -23.43 -45.19 34.68
C ALA A 19 -23.53 -43.73 34.23
N GLN A 20 -22.56 -42.92 34.64
CA GLN A 20 -22.29 -41.64 34.02
C GLN A 20 -22.14 -41.91 32.53
N GLN A 21 -23.18 -41.61 31.75
CA GLN A 21 -23.07 -41.54 30.30
C GLN A 21 -22.09 -40.40 30.04
N PHE A 22 -20.82 -40.76 29.83
CA PHE A 22 -19.88 -39.85 29.23
C PHE A 22 -20.51 -39.33 27.94
N PRO A 23 -20.58 -38.01 27.70
CA PRO A 23 -21.03 -37.50 26.42
C PRO A 23 -20.13 -38.12 25.35
N SER A 24 -20.74 -38.84 24.41
CA SER A 24 -20.02 -39.41 23.27
C SER A 24 -19.27 -38.28 22.56
N PRO A 25 -17.96 -38.42 22.30
CA PRO A 25 -17.20 -37.37 21.63
C PRO A 25 -17.88 -37.04 20.29
N PRO A 26 -17.99 -35.75 19.93
CA PRO A 26 -18.65 -35.36 18.70
C PRO A 26 -18.02 -36.09 17.51
N PRO A 27 -18.82 -36.49 16.51
CA PRO A 27 -18.33 -37.28 15.39
C PRO A 27 -17.20 -36.52 14.67
N MET A 28 -16.09 -37.20 14.43
CA MET A 28 -14.86 -36.63 13.84
C MET A 28 -15.10 -35.84 12.54
N SER A 29 -16.16 -36.17 11.79
CA SER A 29 -16.58 -35.42 10.59
C SER A 29 -16.98 -33.97 10.87
N GLN A 30 -17.62 -33.68 12.01
CA GLN A 30 -18.03 -32.31 12.38
C GLN A 30 -16.83 -31.47 12.85
N ILE A 31 -15.89 -32.09 13.58
CA ILE A 31 -14.65 -31.46 14.03
C ILE A 31 -13.76 -31.12 12.81
N ASN A 32 -13.65 -32.05 11.87
CA ASN A 32 -12.84 -31.88 10.66
C ASN A 32 -13.38 -30.76 9.76
N ASN A 33 -14.71 -30.66 9.61
CA ASN A 33 -15.34 -29.58 8.85
C ASN A 33 -15.15 -28.21 9.49
N HIS A 34 -15.25 -28.10 10.82
CA HIS A 34 -15.05 -26.83 11.52
C HIS A 34 -13.58 -26.36 11.48
N MET A 35 -12.64 -27.29 11.67
CA MET A 35 -11.21 -27.00 11.62
C MET A 35 -10.76 -26.60 10.20
N MET A 36 -11.24 -27.32 9.18
CA MET A 36 -10.95 -27.02 7.77
C MET A 36 -11.50 -25.64 7.37
N GLN A 37 -12.73 -25.31 7.78
CA GLN A 37 -13.32 -23.99 7.54
C GLN A 37 -12.51 -22.87 8.22
N GLN A 38 -12.07 -23.10 9.46
CA GLN A 38 -11.25 -22.13 10.19
C GLN A 38 -9.87 -21.94 9.55
N GLN A 39 -9.25 -23.02 9.07
CA GLN A 39 -7.96 -22.98 8.38
C GLN A 39 -8.07 -22.21 7.04
N GLN A 40 -9.13 -22.45 6.27
CA GLN A 40 -9.39 -21.72 5.01
C GLN A 40 -9.55 -20.22 5.25
N MET A 41 -10.32 -19.82 6.28
CA MET A 41 -10.49 -18.40 6.63
C MET A 41 -9.16 -17.75 7.02
N MET A 42 -8.32 -18.43 7.80
CA MET A 42 -7.01 -17.91 8.18
C MET A 42 -6.09 -17.73 6.96
N GLN A 43 -6.05 -18.71 6.05
CA GLN A 43 -5.27 -18.60 4.82
C GLN A 43 -5.75 -17.43 3.95
N GLN A 44 -7.07 -17.27 3.79
CA GLN A 44 -7.63 -16.15 3.04
C GLN A 44 -7.24 -14.80 3.65
N GLN A 45 -7.29 -14.67 4.98
CA GLN A 45 -6.86 -13.46 5.68
C GLN A 45 -5.36 -13.19 5.50
N GLN A 46 -4.51 -14.21 5.56
CA GLN A 46 -3.08 -14.07 5.32
C GLN A 46 -2.78 -13.64 3.87
N MET A 47 -3.47 -14.24 2.90
CA MET A 47 -3.35 -13.85 1.49
C MET A 47 -3.79 -12.41 1.27
N MET A 48 -4.90 -11.98 1.86
CA MET A 48 -5.37 -10.60 1.79
C MET A 48 -4.34 -9.63 2.39
N MET A 49 -3.77 -9.91 3.57
CA MET A 49 -2.76 -9.04 4.17
C MET A 49 -1.49 -8.96 3.32
N ARG A 50 -1.03 -10.08 2.76
CA ARG A 50 0.11 -10.09 1.82
C ARG A 50 -0.18 -9.28 0.57
N MET A 51 -1.40 -9.39 0.02
CA MET A 51 -1.80 -8.59 -1.14
C MET A 51 -1.78 -7.09 -0.83
N LEU A 52 -2.30 -6.66 0.31
CA LEU A 52 -2.25 -5.26 0.74
C LEU A 52 -0.80 -4.76 0.93
N GLN A 53 0.06 -5.57 1.54
CA GLN A 53 1.50 -5.26 1.68
C GLN A 53 2.20 -5.14 0.32
N ASN A 54 1.95 -6.08 -0.58
CA ASN A 54 2.50 -6.06 -1.93
C ASN A 54 2.01 -4.85 -2.73
N ASN A 55 0.75 -4.46 -2.56
CA ASN A 55 0.18 -3.27 -3.19
C ASN A 55 0.86 -2.00 -2.67
N ILE A 56 1.10 -1.89 -1.37
CA ILE A 56 1.86 -0.77 -0.77
C ILE A 56 3.26 -0.72 -1.39
N GLN A 57 4.00 -1.82 -1.36
CA GLN A 57 5.36 -1.88 -1.88
C GLN A 57 5.43 -1.54 -3.38
N THR A 58 4.50 -2.08 -4.17
CA THR A 58 4.41 -1.82 -5.61
C THR A 58 4.12 -0.36 -5.89
N ASN A 59 3.19 0.25 -5.15
CA ASN A 59 2.86 1.65 -5.31
C ASN A 59 4.00 2.57 -4.82
N GLU A 60 4.71 2.21 -3.76
CA GLU A 60 5.91 2.93 -3.29
C GLU A 60 7.03 2.88 -4.34
N GLN A 61 7.25 1.73 -4.99
CA GLN A 61 8.19 1.63 -6.11
C GLN A 61 7.78 2.49 -7.31
N LYS A 62 6.49 2.49 -7.67
CA LYS A 62 5.96 3.35 -8.74
C LYS A 62 6.13 4.84 -8.38
N LEU A 63 5.87 5.20 -7.14
CA LEU A 63 6.02 6.55 -6.62
C LEU A 63 7.47 7.02 -6.78
N GLN A 64 8.42 6.22 -6.33
CA GLN A 64 9.85 6.54 -6.47
C GLN A 64 10.27 6.73 -7.94
N ARG A 65 9.74 5.91 -8.85
CA ARG A 65 10.02 6.03 -10.29
C ARG A 65 9.48 7.35 -10.86
N GLU A 66 8.26 7.74 -10.50
CA GLU A 66 7.66 9.00 -10.95
C GLU A 66 8.34 10.22 -10.31
N GLU A 67 8.75 10.16 -9.05
CA GLU A 67 9.56 11.21 -8.39
C GLU A 67 10.92 11.39 -9.09
N THR A 68 11.57 10.28 -9.44
CA THR A 68 12.84 10.30 -10.19
C THR A 68 12.65 10.91 -11.58
N LYS A 69 11.56 10.54 -12.26
CA LYS A 69 11.20 11.09 -13.58
C LYS A 69 10.95 12.60 -13.48
N THR A 70 10.19 13.05 -12.49
CA THR A 70 9.92 14.46 -12.23
C THR A 70 11.22 15.23 -11.97
N SER A 71 12.13 14.68 -11.17
CA SER A 71 13.47 15.27 -10.96
C SER A 71 14.25 15.42 -12.27
N LYS A 72 14.24 14.41 -13.15
CA LYS A 72 14.89 14.48 -14.47
C LYS A 72 14.25 15.53 -15.39
N LEU A 73 12.92 15.62 -15.41
CA LEU A 73 12.19 16.62 -16.20
C LEU A 73 12.52 18.04 -15.72
N ASN A 74 12.55 18.28 -14.41
CA ASN A 74 12.97 19.56 -13.83
C ASN A 74 14.40 19.95 -14.23
N LYS A 75 15.35 19.01 -14.16
CA LYS A 75 16.72 19.26 -14.62
C LYS A 75 16.75 19.64 -16.11
N LYS A 76 15.94 18.99 -16.93
CA LYS A 76 15.85 19.30 -18.36
C LYS A 76 15.25 20.70 -18.61
N ILE A 77 14.18 21.07 -17.89
CA ILE A 77 13.61 22.43 -17.96
C ILE A 77 14.66 23.48 -17.60
N ASN A 78 15.41 23.28 -16.51
CA ASN A 78 16.47 24.21 -16.10
C ASN A 78 17.54 24.35 -17.18
N SER A 79 18.02 23.24 -17.75
CA SER A 79 19.00 23.30 -18.84
C SER A 79 18.47 24.01 -20.09
N LEU A 80 17.18 23.85 -20.42
CA LEU A 80 16.57 24.55 -21.55
C LEU A 80 16.36 26.04 -21.25
N ASN A 81 16.08 26.41 -20.00
CA ASN A 81 16.03 27.80 -19.57
C ASN A 81 17.40 28.48 -19.69
N ASP A 82 18.49 27.79 -19.34
CA ASP A 82 19.85 28.28 -19.53
C ASP A 82 20.15 28.52 -21.02
N VAL A 83 19.78 27.57 -21.89
CA VAL A 83 19.90 27.72 -23.35
C VAL A 83 19.04 28.89 -23.85
N LEU A 84 17.84 29.07 -23.33
CA LEU A 84 16.96 30.17 -23.72
C LEU A 84 17.55 31.53 -23.30
N LEU A 85 18.20 31.60 -22.14
CA LEU A 85 18.94 32.79 -21.70
C LEU A 85 20.12 33.10 -22.62
N THR A 86 20.92 32.10 -23.00
CA THR A 86 22.05 32.32 -23.92
C THR A 86 21.58 32.78 -25.28
N LEU A 87 20.56 32.15 -25.86
CA LEU A 87 19.96 32.56 -27.14
C LEU A 87 19.40 33.98 -27.09
N ASN A 88 18.73 34.37 -26.01
CA ASN A 88 18.23 35.74 -25.85
C ASN A 88 19.38 36.76 -25.74
N ASN A 89 20.45 36.42 -25.04
CA ASN A 89 21.63 37.29 -24.94
C ASN A 89 22.33 37.47 -26.31
N GLU A 90 22.43 36.41 -27.11
CA GLU A 90 22.94 36.49 -28.49
C GLU A 90 22.03 37.35 -29.38
N LEU A 91 20.71 37.23 -29.19
CA LEU A 91 19.72 38.02 -29.91
C LEU A 91 19.78 39.51 -29.55
N LEU A 92 20.11 39.85 -28.29
CA LEU A 92 20.36 41.23 -27.87
C LEU A 92 21.64 41.78 -28.48
N LYS A 93 22.75 41.03 -28.41
CA LYS A 93 24.04 41.44 -29.02
C LYS A 93 23.95 41.69 -30.52
N THR A 94 23.16 40.88 -31.23
CA THR A 94 22.90 41.05 -32.67
C THR A 94 21.95 42.20 -32.99
N LYS A 95 21.18 42.70 -32.01
CA LYS A 95 20.38 43.93 -32.15
C LYS A 95 21.19 45.20 -31.91
N ASP A 96 22.18 45.14 -31.01
CA ASP A 96 23.04 46.29 -30.65
C ASP A 96 24.06 46.63 -31.74
N THR A 97 24.39 45.68 -32.62
CA THR A 97 25.29 45.85 -33.78
C THR A 97 24.66 46.60 -34.96
N LYS A 98 23.56 47.32 -34.74
CA LYS A 98 22.71 48.03 -35.73
C LYS A 98 23.34 49.25 -36.42
N THR A 99 24.66 49.28 -36.61
CA THR A 99 25.31 50.17 -37.57
C THR A 99 25.39 49.45 -38.91
N GLN A 100 24.45 49.77 -39.81
CA GLN A 100 24.23 49.26 -41.18
C GLN A 100 23.53 47.90 -41.32
N SER A 101 22.35 47.94 -41.97
CA SER A 101 21.55 46.77 -42.35
C SER A 101 22.33 45.89 -43.33
N ASN A 102 22.84 44.77 -42.82
CA ASN A 102 23.38 43.69 -43.64
C ASN A 102 22.34 42.54 -43.65
N ILE A 103 21.97 42.05 -44.84
CA ILE A 103 21.04 40.92 -45.04
C ILE A 103 21.46 39.69 -44.20
N GLU A 104 22.75 39.54 -43.97
CA GLU A 104 23.33 38.47 -43.17
C GLU A 104 22.96 38.55 -41.67
N LEU A 105 22.92 39.77 -41.10
CA LEU A 105 22.47 40.00 -39.73
C LEU A 105 20.98 39.68 -39.56
N GLN A 106 20.16 40.02 -40.56
CA GLN A 106 18.73 39.69 -40.58
C GLN A 106 18.52 38.17 -40.53
N LYS A 107 19.24 37.41 -41.37
CA LYS A 107 19.20 35.94 -41.38
C LYS A 107 19.65 35.34 -40.05
N GLN A 108 20.67 35.92 -39.41
CA GLN A 108 21.13 35.47 -38.10
C GLN A 108 20.06 35.69 -37.03
N GLN A 109 19.43 36.86 -36.99
CA GLN A 109 18.33 37.15 -36.06
C GLN A 109 17.13 36.22 -36.27
N ASP A 110 16.74 35.97 -37.51
CA ASP A 110 15.63 35.04 -37.84
C ASP A 110 15.93 33.62 -37.38
N ASN A 111 17.17 33.16 -37.55
CA ASN A 111 17.60 31.85 -37.07
C ASN A 111 17.58 31.76 -35.54
N LEU A 112 18.09 32.78 -34.84
CA LEU A 112 18.05 32.84 -33.38
C LEU A 112 16.61 32.86 -32.86
N ASN A 113 15.72 33.67 -33.46
CA ASN A 113 14.29 33.69 -33.11
C ASN A 113 13.65 32.31 -33.25
N LYS A 114 13.92 31.60 -34.35
CA LYS A 114 13.42 30.23 -34.56
C LYS A 114 13.94 29.26 -33.50
N GLN A 115 15.20 29.41 -33.08
CA GLN A 115 15.76 28.57 -32.01
C GLN A 115 15.12 28.88 -30.66
N VAL A 116 14.91 30.15 -30.33
CA VAL A 116 14.18 30.58 -29.11
C VAL A 116 12.78 29.97 -29.07
N GLU A 117 12.03 30.08 -30.18
CA GLU A 117 10.68 29.52 -30.28
C GLU A 117 10.68 28.00 -30.12
N LYS A 118 11.61 27.29 -30.77
CA LYS A 118 11.76 25.83 -30.59
C LYS A 118 12.04 25.45 -29.14
N THR A 119 12.94 26.16 -28.47
CA THR A 119 13.29 25.90 -27.06
C THR A 119 12.09 26.16 -26.14
N LYS A 120 11.33 27.24 -26.38
CA LYS A 120 10.09 27.52 -25.63
C LYS A 120 9.06 26.39 -25.79
N ASN A 121 8.82 25.95 -27.03
CA ASN A 121 7.89 24.86 -27.32
C ASN A 121 8.36 23.54 -26.68
N GLU A 122 9.66 23.31 -26.54
CA GLU A 122 10.17 22.13 -25.84
C GLU A 122 9.97 22.22 -24.32
N ILE A 123 10.19 23.40 -23.73
CA ILE A 123 9.93 23.66 -22.30
C ILE A 123 8.45 23.40 -21.99
N GLU A 124 7.54 23.92 -22.80
CA GLU A 124 6.10 23.74 -22.65
C GLU A 124 5.71 22.25 -22.64
N LYS A 125 6.16 21.47 -23.64
CA LYS A 125 5.91 20.03 -23.71
C LYS A 125 6.46 19.25 -22.52
N ILE A 126 7.61 19.66 -21.97
CA ILE A 126 8.18 19.02 -20.78
C ILE A 126 7.39 19.41 -19.53
N THR A 127 6.88 20.63 -19.48
CA THR A 127 6.06 21.15 -18.38
C THR A 127 4.73 20.41 -18.30
N GLU A 128 4.07 20.16 -19.44
CA GLU A 128 2.87 19.32 -19.51
C GLU A 128 3.13 17.89 -18.97
N LYS A 129 4.26 17.28 -19.36
CA LYS A 129 4.67 15.96 -18.86
C LYS A 129 4.92 15.98 -17.36
N LEU A 130 5.44 17.08 -16.83
CA LEU A 130 5.69 17.28 -15.42
C LEU A 130 4.37 17.35 -14.65
N GLU A 131 3.39 18.10 -15.16
CA GLU A 131 2.06 18.20 -14.55
C GLU A 131 1.38 16.82 -14.45
N VAL A 132 1.42 16.03 -15.52
CA VAL A 132 0.88 14.65 -15.52
C VAL A 132 1.60 13.77 -14.50
N SER A 133 2.93 13.88 -14.42
CA SER A 133 3.73 13.09 -13.47
C SER A 133 3.42 13.50 -12.02
N SER A 134 3.25 14.78 -11.74
CA SER A 134 2.85 15.30 -10.42
C SER A 134 1.47 14.78 -9.98
N LYS A 135 0.47 14.79 -10.87
CA LYS A 135 -0.86 14.20 -10.59
C LYS A 135 -0.75 12.71 -10.26
N THR A 136 0.09 11.99 -11.01
CA THR A 136 0.34 10.55 -10.77
C THR A 136 0.98 10.31 -9.40
N ILE A 137 1.91 11.17 -8.98
CA ILE A 137 2.54 11.13 -7.65
C ILE A 137 1.49 11.30 -6.54
N GLU A 138 0.60 12.28 -6.66
CA GLU A 138 -0.47 12.52 -5.68
C GLU A 138 -1.43 11.32 -5.59
N GLU A 139 -1.82 10.77 -6.73
CA GLU A 139 -2.67 9.58 -6.77
C GLU A 139 -2.00 8.37 -6.11
N LEU A 140 -0.72 8.12 -6.40
CA LEU A 140 0.04 7.04 -5.78
C LEU A 140 0.17 7.22 -4.26
N LYS A 141 0.44 8.43 -3.78
CA LYS A 141 0.47 8.74 -2.34
C LYS A 141 -0.88 8.46 -1.68
N SER A 142 -1.98 8.91 -2.28
CA SER A 142 -3.33 8.64 -1.78
C SER A 142 -3.63 7.13 -1.75
N ASN A 143 -3.26 6.39 -2.79
CA ASN A 143 -3.48 4.96 -2.87
C ASN A 143 -2.66 4.18 -1.83
N ILE A 144 -1.41 4.59 -1.59
CA ILE A 144 -0.56 4.01 -0.52
C ILE A 144 -1.22 4.24 0.84
N GLU A 145 -1.66 5.46 1.13
CA GLU A 145 -2.30 5.80 2.41
C GLU A 145 -3.59 5.00 2.63
N LYS A 146 -4.49 4.97 1.64
CA LYS A 146 -5.72 4.15 1.68
C LYS A 146 -5.41 2.68 1.92
N THR A 147 -4.36 2.15 1.31
CA THR A 147 -3.99 0.73 1.46
C THR A 147 -3.36 0.46 2.84
N LYS A 148 -2.57 1.41 3.38
CA LYS A 148 -2.04 1.35 4.75
C LYS A 148 -3.16 1.35 5.78
N ILE A 149 -4.16 2.23 5.64
CA ILE A 149 -5.35 2.25 6.51
C ILE A 149 -6.07 0.89 6.47
N LYS A 150 -6.37 0.36 5.28
CA LYS A 150 -7.01 -0.96 5.13
C LYS A 150 -6.19 -2.09 5.75
N LEU A 151 -4.87 -2.04 5.65
CA LEU A 151 -3.99 -3.03 6.25
C LEU A 151 -4.04 -2.96 7.79
N GLU A 152 -4.02 -1.76 8.36
CA GLU A 152 -4.13 -1.57 9.82
C GLU A 152 -5.51 -1.99 10.36
N GLU A 153 -6.59 -1.66 9.65
CA GLU A 153 -7.94 -2.15 9.99
C GLU A 153 -7.99 -3.68 10.02
N LYS A 154 -7.40 -4.35 9.01
CA LYS A 154 -7.36 -5.81 8.94
C LYS A 154 -6.49 -6.45 10.04
N LYS A 155 -5.41 -5.78 10.46
CA LYS A 155 -4.60 -6.21 11.60
C LYS A 155 -5.39 -6.11 12.90
N LYS A 156 -6.04 -4.97 13.15
CA LYS A 156 -6.89 -4.76 14.33
C LYS A 156 -8.04 -5.76 14.39
N GLU A 157 -8.72 -6.02 13.26
CA GLU A 157 -9.77 -7.03 13.17
C GLU A 157 -9.24 -8.43 13.53
N LYS A 158 -8.00 -8.75 13.12
CA LYS A 158 -7.35 -10.03 13.44
C LYS A 158 -7.00 -10.13 14.93
N GLU A 159 -6.53 -9.06 15.54
CA GLU A 159 -6.18 -9.01 16.97
C GLU A 159 -7.44 -9.12 17.85
N LEU A 160 -8.48 -8.36 17.53
CA LEU A 160 -9.77 -8.44 18.24
C LEU A 160 -10.36 -9.85 18.18
N LYS A 161 -10.36 -10.48 17.00
CA LYS A 161 -10.80 -11.88 16.83
C LYS A 161 -9.96 -12.90 17.59
N LYS A 162 -8.69 -12.59 17.92
CA LYS A 162 -7.86 -13.46 18.77
C LYS A 162 -8.25 -13.31 20.23
N LEU A 163 -8.39 -12.07 20.71
CA LEU A 163 -8.82 -11.77 22.08
C LEU A 163 -10.20 -12.40 22.38
N GLU A 164 -11.18 -12.21 21.50
CA GLU A 164 -12.52 -12.83 21.66
C GLU A 164 -12.48 -14.36 21.72
N ARG A 165 -11.50 -15.00 21.05
CA ARG A 165 -11.32 -16.46 21.09
C ARG A 165 -10.66 -16.91 22.38
N GLU A 166 -9.76 -16.11 22.95
CA GLU A 166 -9.08 -16.38 24.21
C GLU A 166 -10.08 -16.24 25.36
N GLU A 167 -10.86 -15.16 25.42
CA GLU A 167 -11.92 -14.96 26.42
C GLU A 167 -12.98 -16.08 26.39
N ARG A 168 -13.38 -16.53 25.19
CA ARG A 168 -14.33 -17.65 25.03
C ARG A 168 -13.77 -19.00 25.48
N LYS A 169 -12.45 -19.18 25.52
CA LYS A 169 -11.83 -20.39 26.04
C LYS A 169 -11.78 -20.34 27.56
N GLU A 170 -11.40 -19.19 28.13
CA GLU A 170 -11.35 -18.98 29.58
C GLU A 170 -12.74 -19.10 30.25
N MET A 171 -13.82 -18.66 29.58
CA MET A 171 -15.19 -18.84 30.10
C MET A 171 -15.74 -20.28 30.01
N LYS A 172 -15.03 -21.19 29.34
CA LYS A 172 -15.45 -22.59 29.14
C LYS A 172 -14.67 -23.60 30.00
N GLU A 173 -13.59 -23.16 30.64
CA GLU A 173 -12.83 -23.91 31.64
C GLU A 173 -13.36 -23.62 33.05
#